data_AF-T2JV13-F1
#
_entry.id   AF-T2JV13-F1
#
_cell.length_a   1.000
_cell.length_b   1.000
_cell.length_c   1.000
_cell.angle_alpha   90.00
_cell.angle_beta   90.00
_cell.angle_gamma   90.00
#
_symmetry.space_group_name_H-M   'P 1'
#
loop_
_entity.id
_entity.type
_entity.pdbx_description
1 polymer ?
#
loop_
_entity_poly.entity_id
_entity_poly.type
_entity_poly.pdbx_seq_one_letter_code
_entity_poly.pdbx_strand_id
1 'polypeptide(L)'
;MTGQDLHEILYSKWGRSYDIQLRKFKGRIFCQVMWKYLEQASFPMTEQQYFEHLNAIANYLTAWGSQEQIINYLETTKESPRLGKAVSIPLDLGDKSSEWILDE
;
A
#
# COMPACT_ATOMS: atom_id res chain seq x y z
N MET A 1 -3.73 6.28 -10.72
CA MET A 1 -2.49 5.72 -10.15
C MET A 1 -2.43 4.25 -10.54
N THR A 2 -1.30 3.80 -11.06
CA THR A 2 -1.04 2.41 -11.48
C THR A 2 -0.19 1.68 -10.44
N GLY A 3 -0.01 0.36 -10.60
CA GLY A 3 0.95 -0.40 -9.80
C GLY A 3 2.40 0.08 -9.97
N GLN A 4 2.75 0.56 -11.18
CA GLN A 4 4.07 1.13 -11.47
C GLN A 4 4.30 2.42 -10.68
N ASP A 5 3.30 3.31 -10.63
CA ASP A 5 3.38 4.56 -9.86
C ASP A 5 3.62 4.25 -8.36
N LEU A 6 2.92 3.26 -7.80
CA LEU A 6 3.12 2.84 -6.41
C LEU A 6 4.53 2.31 -6.16
N HIS A 7 5.06 1.47 -7.06
CA HIS A 7 6.44 0.99 -6.98
C HIS A 7 7.42 2.16 -6.99
N GLU A 8 7.25 3.11 -7.90
CA GLU A 8 8.16 4.26 -8.04
C GLU A 8 8.15 5.15 -6.81
N ILE A 9 6.98 5.42 -6.22
CA ILE A 9 6.87 6.21 -4.99
C ILE A 9 7.60 5.50 -3.83
N LEU A 10 7.35 4.20 -3.63
CA LEU A 10 8.00 3.42 -2.58
C LEU A 10 9.52 3.34 -2.77
N TYR A 11 9.94 3.04 -3.99
CA TYR A 11 11.35 2.88 -4.34
C TYR A 11 12.09 4.21 -4.22
N SER A 12 11.49 5.33 -4.64
CA SER A 12 12.07 6.66 -4.47
C SER A 12 12.20 7.04 -2.99
N LYS A 13 11.24 6.65 -2.15
CA LYS A 13 11.26 6.96 -0.71
C LYS A 13 12.29 6.16 0.07
N TRP A 14 12.41 4.86 -0.20
CA TRP A 14 13.18 3.94 0.65
C TRP A 14 14.19 3.03 -0.08
N GLY A 15 14.31 3.15 -1.41
CA GLY A 15 15.26 2.39 -2.23
C GLY A 15 14.98 0.90 -2.30
N ARG A 16 13.72 0.48 -2.07
CA ARG A 16 13.29 -0.92 -2.03
C ARG A 16 11.87 -1.08 -2.56
N SER A 17 11.62 -2.21 -3.22
CA SER A 17 10.30 -2.59 -3.73
C SER A 17 9.45 -3.29 -2.66
N TYR A 18 9.01 -2.52 -1.65
CA TYR A 18 8.21 -3.05 -0.55
C TYR A 18 6.84 -3.57 -0.99
N ASP A 19 6.39 -4.65 -0.34
CA ASP A 19 5.00 -5.10 -0.42
C ASP A 19 4.05 -4.10 0.26
N ILE A 20 2.82 -4.02 -0.26
CA ILE A 20 1.73 -3.20 0.30
C ILE A 20 0.53 -4.10 0.58
N GLN A 21 -0.11 -3.94 1.72
CA GLN A 21 -1.33 -4.65 2.07
C GLN A 21 -2.43 -3.69 2.49
N LEU A 22 -3.67 -4.01 2.12
CA LEU A 22 -4.85 -3.32 2.62
C LEU A 22 -5.43 -4.14 3.79
N ARG A 23 -5.59 -3.49 4.94
CA ARG A 23 -6.09 -4.12 6.17
C ARG A 23 -7.26 -3.34 6.73
N LYS A 24 -8.38 -4.02 6.97
CA LYS A 24 -9.50 -3.49 7.74
C LYS A 24 -9.30 -3.82 9.22
N PHE A 25 -9.38 -2.80 10.08
CA PHE A 25 -9.30 -2.96 11.53
C PHE A 25 -10.22 -1.94 12.21
N LYS A 26 -11.10 -2.44 13.08
CA LYS A 26 -12.08 -1.62 13.83
C LYS A 26 -12.86 -0.62 12.95
N GLY A 27 -13.34 -1.08 11.80
CA GLY A 27 -14.13 -0.28 10.85
C GLY A 27 -13.32 0.76 10.05
N ARG A 28 -11.99 0.76 10.16
CA ARG A 28 -11.10 1.63 9.38
C ARG A 28 -10.21 0.79 8.48
N ILE A 29 -9.79 1.36 7.37
CA ILE A 29 -8.92 0.68 6.42
C ILE A 29 -7.56 1.36 6.42
N PHE A 30 -6.53 0.53 6.37
CA PHE A 30 -5.15 0.93 6.44
C PHE A 30 -4.43 0.39 5.21
N CYS A 31 -3.67 1.25 4.55
CA CYS A 31 -2.65 0.86 3.60
C CYS A 31 -1.35 0.63 4.37
N GLN A 32 -0.90 -0.61 4.43
CA GLN A 32 0.29 -1.02 5.18
C GLN A 32 1.42 -1.27 4.20
N VAL A 33 2.48 -0.47 4.29
CA VAL A 33 3.75 -0.81 3.64
C VAL A 33 4.47 -1.82 4.53
N MET A 34 4.58 -3.04 4.03
CA MET A 34 5.19 -4.16 4.74
C MET A 34 6.70 -4.04 4.73
N TRP A 35 7.38 -4.72 5.66
CA TRP A 35 8.85 -4.74 5.70
C TRP A 35 9.48 -5.74 4.73
N LYS A 36 8.68 -6.56 4.08
CA LYS A 36 9.11 -7.47 3.01
C LYS A 36 9.19 -6.70 1.70
N TYR A 37 10.19 -6.98 0.89
CA TYR A 37 10.41 -6.32 -0.40
C TYR A 37 10.93 -7.33 -1.44
N LEU A 38 10.67 -7.05 -2.71
CA LEU A 38 10.91 -7.95 -3.84
C LEU A 38 12.35 -8.49 -3.90
N GLU A 39 13.33 -7.66 -3.53
CA GLU A 39 14.74 -8.00 -3.58
C GLU A 39 15.19 -8.98 -2.48
N GLN A 40 14.29 -9.42 -1.58
CA GLN A 40 14.58 -10.46 -0.59
C GLN A 40 14.49 -11.85 -1.21
N ALA A 41 15.48 -12.72 -0.93
CA ALA A 41 15.48 -14.09 -1.43
C ALA A 41 14.26 -14.94 -1.01
N SER A 42 13.59 -14.58 0.09
CA SER A 42 12.38 -15.25 0.61
C SER A 42 11.11 -14.44 0.40
N PHE A 43 11.10 -13.51 -0.55
CA PHE A 43 9.90 -12.78 -0.92
C PHE A 43 8.86 -13.76 -1.51
N PRO A 44 7.57 -13.68 -1.12
CA PRO A 44 6.58 -14.71 -1.42
C PRO A 44 6.01 -14.64 -2.84
N MET A 45 6.33 -13.60 -3.61
CA MET A 45 5.78 -13.35 -4.95
C MET A 45 6.92 -13.27 -5.97
N THR A 46 6.64 -13.66 -7.21
CA THR A 46 7.51 -13.32 -8.35
C THR A 46 7.40 -11.82 -8.68
N GLU A 47 8.31 -11.30 -9.49
CA GLU A 47 8.25 -9.90 -9.96
C GLU A 47 6.92 -9.59 -10.69
N GLN A 48 6.47 -10.50 -11.56
CA GLN A 48 5.20 -10.33 -12.26
C GLN A 48 4.03 -10.28 -11.26
N GLN A 49 3.96 -11.23 -10.31
CA GLN A 49 2.91 -11.27 -9.29
C GLN A 49 2.94 -10.02 -8.40
N TYR A 50 4.14 -9.50 -8.09
CA TYR A 50 4.30 -8.26 -7.34
C TYR A 50 3.69 -7.06 -8.06
N PHE A 51 3.95 -6.87 -9.35
CA PHE A 51 3.35 -5.76 -10.10
C PHE A 51 1.84 -5.94 -10.34
N GLU A 52 1.37 -7.16 -10.55
CA GLU A 52 -0.08 -7.48 -10.60
C GLU A 52 -0.76 -7.11 -9.28
N HIS A 53 -0.14 -7.49 -8.15
CA HIS A 53 -0.60 -7.15 -6.81
C HIS A 53 -0.62 -5.64 -6.59
N LEU A 54 0.48 -4.92 -6.88
CA LEU A 54 0.51 -3.46 -6.77
C LEU A 54 -0.56 -2.80 -7.63
N ASN A 55 -0.83 -3.32 -8.83
CA ASN A 55 -1.87 -2.77 -9.69
C ASN A 55 -3.27 -2.95 -9.08
N ALA A 56 -3.54 -4.10 -8.46
CA ALA A 56 -4.78 -4.31 -7.72
C ALA A 56 -4.92 -3.31 -6.54
N ILE A 57 -3.87 -3.10 -5.76
CA ILE A 57 -3.85 -2.10 -4.68
C ILE A 57 -4.09 -0.69 -5.24
N ALA A 58 -3.42 -0.31 -6.33
CA ALA A 58 -3.59 1.00 -6.96
C ALA A 58 -5.02 1.23 -7.47
N ASN A 59 -5.68 0.17 -7.97
CA ASN A 59 -7.07 0.23 -8.38
C ASN A 59 -8.00 0.49 -7.20
N TYR A 60 -7.81 -0.19 -6.06
CA TYR A 60 -8.58 0.09 -4.84
C TYR A 60 -8.37 1.51 -4.35
N LEU A 61 -7.12 1.96 -4.22
CA LEU A 61 -6.80 3.31 -3.80
C LEU A 61 -7.41 4.36 -4.74
N THR A 62 -7.49 4.05 -6.03
CA THR A 62 -8.13 4.91 -7.03
C THR A 62 -9.65 4.93 -6.90
N ALA A 63 -10.28 3.78 -6.72
CA ALA A 63 -11.72 3.68 -6.50
C ALA A 63 -12.16 4.45 -5.24
N TRP A 64 -11.32 4.46 -4.21
CA TRP A 64 -11.59 5.16 -2.95
C TRP A 64 -11.21 6.64 -2.96
N GLY A 65 -10.48 7.12 -3.98
CA GLY A 65 -9.99 8.49 -4.04
C GLY A 65 -8.90 8.79 -3.00
N SER A 66 -8.16 7.78 -2.54
CA SER A 66 -7.16 7.91 -1.47
C SER A 66 -5.73 8.13 -1.99
N GLN A 67 -5.54 8.36 -3.29
CA GLN A 67 -4.18 8.44 -3.87
C GLN A 67 -3.38 9.63 -3.31
N GLU A 68 -3.97 10.82 -3.26
CA GLU A 68 -3.30 12.01 -2.71
C GLU A 68 -2.93 11.81 -1.23
N GLN A 69 -3.78 11.16 -0.45
CA GLN A 69 -3.50 10.85 0.95
C GLN A 69 -2.26 9.97 1.09
N ILE A 70 -2.13 8.93 0.26
CA ILE A 70 -0.96 8.04 0.24
C ILE A 70 0.30 8.82 -0.13
N ILE A 71 0.26 9.60 -1.21
CA ILE A 71 1.41 10.39 -1.69
C ILE A 71 1.87 11.36 -0.60
N ASN A 72 0.95 12.17 -0.07
CA ASN A 72 1.24 13.15 0.98
C ASN A 72 1.81 12.48 2.24
N TYR A 73 1.26 11.34 2.65
CA TYR A 73 1.77 10.60 3.80
C TYR A 73 3.20 10.10 3.55
N LEU A 74 3.46 9.50 2.38
CA LEU A 74 4.78 8.96 2.05
C LEU A 74 5.84 10.06 1.90
N GLU A 75 5.49 11.23 1.37
CA GLU A 75 6.39 12.38 1.30
C GLU A 75 6.78 12.90 2.69
N THR A 76 5.80 13.03 3.59
CA THR A 76 5.99 13.68 4.90
C THR A 76 6.47 12.75 6.00
N THR A 77 6.20 11.44 5.91
CA THR A 77 6.56 10.50 6.97
C THR A 77 8.07 10.32 7.10
N LYS A 78 8.53 10.23 8.34
CA LYS A 78 9.90 9.80 8.70
C LYS A 78 9.94 8.32 9.08
N GLU A 79 8.80 7.64 9.10
CA GLU A 79 8.74 6.22 9.37
C GLU A 79 9.33 5.42 8.19
N SER A 80 9.82 4.24 8.49
CA SER A 80 10.29 3.27 7.51
C SER A 80 9.82 1.87 7.92
N PRO A 81 9.50 0.99 6.94
CA PRO A 81 9.21 -0.40 7.25
C PRO A 81 10.43 -1.06 7.91
N ARG A 82 10.21 -1.82 8.99
CA ARG A 82 11.26 -2.53 9.74
C ARG A 82 10.79 -3.94 10.06
N LEU A 83 11.71 -4.86 10.34
CA LEU A 83 11.36 -6.25 10.64
C LEU A 83 10.26 -6.33 11.72
N GLY A 84 9.11 -6.87 11.35
CA GLY A 84 7.93 -7.00 12.22
C GLY A 84 7.07 -5.74 12.39
N LYS A 85 7.46 -4.60 11.79
CA LYS A 85 6.73 -3.32 11.87
C LYS A 85 6.47 -2.74 10.47
N ALA A 86 5.22 -2.75 10.06
CA ALA A 86 4.75 -2.07 8.85
C ALA A 86 4.56 -0.56 9.09
N VAL A 87 4.71 0.25 8.04
CA VAL A 87 4.23 1.63 8.04
C VAL A 87 2.74 1.59 7.71
N SER A 88 1.88 1.99 8.65
CA SER A 88 0.43 1.90 8.49
C SER A 88 -0.17 3.27 8.23
N ILE A 89 -0.67 3.46 7.02
CA ILE A 89 -1.31 4.69 6.54
C ILE A 89 -2.82 4.52 6.71
N PRO A 90 -3.47 5.23 7.65
CA PRO A 90 -4.93 5.22 7.74
C PRO A 90 -5.52 5.85 6.47
N LEU A 91 -6.49 5.19 5.85
CA LEU A 91 -7.23 5.74 4.72
C LEU A 91 -8.50 6.38 5.23
N ASP A 92 -8.72 7.64 4.86
CA ASP A 92 -10.01 8.30 5.05
C ASP A 92 -10.83 8.14 3.78
N LEU A 93 -11.95 7.44 3.92
CA LEU A 93 -12.78 7.00 2.82
C LEU A 93 -14.08 7.81 2.75
N GLY A 94 -14.29 8.72 3.71
CA GLY A 94 -15.54 9.46 3.89
C GLY A 94 -16.78 8.55 3.85
N ASP A 95 -17.89 9.09 3.35
CA ASP A 95 -19.16 8.35 3.17
C ASP A 95 -19.11 7.27 2.07
N LYS A 96 -18.06 7.26 1.24
CA LYS A 96 -17.90 6.27 0.16
C LYS A 96 -17.60 4.88 0.68
N SER A 97 -17.27 4.74 1.96
CA SER A 97 -16.98 3.45 2.63
C SER A 97 -18.11 2.41 2.50
N SER A 98 -19.34 2.82 2.21
CA SER A 98 -20.51 1.93 2.21
C SER A 98 -20.63 1.05 0.95
N GLU A 99 -20.03 1.43 -0.18
CA GLU A 99 -20.32 0.80 -1.49
C GLU A 99 -19.37 -0.34 -1.87
N TRP A 100 -18.28 -0.55 -1.14
CA TRP A 100 -17.19 -1.44 -1.58
C TRP A 100 -16.65 -2.35 -0.47
N ILE A 101 -17.25 -2.35 0.72
CA ILE A 101 -16.85 -3.28 1.79
C ILE A 101 -17.12 -4.70 1.29
N LEU A 102 -16.05 -5.36 0.87
CA LEU A 102 -15.99 -6.81 0.79
C LEU A 102 -16.06 -7.31 2.23
N ASP A 103 -17.22 -7.85 2.61
CA ASP A 103 -17.39 -8.64 3.82
C ASP A 103 -16.74 -10.02 3.58
N GLU A 104 -15.60 -10.24 4.23
CA GLU A 104 -15.09 -11.58 4.60
C GLU A 104 -14.59 -11.56 6.06
#